data_AF-A0A2N5Z7D4-F1
#
_entry.id   AF-A0A2N5Z7D4-F1
#
_cell.length_a   1.000
_cell.length_b   1.000
_cell.length_c   1.000
_cell.angle_alpha   90.00
_cell.angle_beta   90.00
_cell.angle_gamma   90.00
#
_symmetry.space_group_name_H-M   'P 1'
#
loop_
_entity.id
_entity.type
_entity.pdbx_description
1 polymer ?
#
loop_
_entity_poly.entity_id
_entity_poly.type
_entity_poly.pdbx_seq_one_letter_code
_entity_poly.pdbx_strand_id
1 'polypeptide(L)'
;MKKSLLFIILISLTLGISAQSWLPKVEEMAKEKEELTFFDIQKTVNDHYSAKNFNDGYYLNDDGTKTKVPGWKQFKRWECYWNSRVNIQTG
;
A
#
# COMPACT_ATOMS: atom_id res chain seq x y z
N MET A 1 1.25 12.01 34.21
CA MET A 1 0.09 11.78 33.31
C MET A 1 0.30 12.37 31.91
N LYS A 2 0.46 13.69 31.72
CA LYS A 2 0.64 14.30 30.38
C LYS A 2 1.89 13.79 29.62
N LYS A 3 3.02 13.60 30.32
CA LYS A 3 4.27 13.09 29.72
C LYS A 3 4.17 11.61 29.29
N SER A 4 3.49 10.78 30.08
CA SER A 4 3.22 9.38 29.74
C SER A 4 2.25 9.24 28.55
N LEU A 5 1.27 10.15 28.46
CA LEU A 5 0.35 10.21 27.32
C LEU A 5 1.07 10.59 26.01
N LEU A 6 1.97 11.58 26.05
CA LEU A 6 2.81 11.96 24.92
C LEU A 6 3.68 10.79 24.43
N PHE A 7 4.20 9.99 25.37
CA PHE A 7 5.01 8.82 25.04
C PHE A 7 4.20 7.72 24.33
N ILE A 8 2.96 7.48 24.78
CA ILE A 8 2.04 6.52 24.15
C ILE A 8 1.64 6.98 22.74
N ILE A 9 1.40 8.27 22.55
CA ILE A 9 1.08 8.85 21.23
C ILE A 9 2.28 8.68 20.29
N LEU A 10 3.49 8.96 20.77
CA LEU A 10 4.71 8.83 19.97
C LEU A 10 4.97 7.38 19.52
N ILE A 11 4.76 6.41 20.42
CA ILE A 11 4.87 4.98 20.10
C ILE A 11 3.79 4.53 19.10
N SER A 12 2.59 5.11 19.17
CA SER A 12 1.49 4.75 18.27
C SER A 12 1.73 5.20 16.82
N LEU A 13 2.49 6.28 16.63
CA LEU A 13 2.83 6.80 15.30
C LEU A 13 3.81 5.89 14.53
N THR A 14 4.68 5.15 15.22
CA THR A 14 5.68 4.29 14.55
C THR A 14 5.10 3.00 13.99
N LEU A 15 3.94 2.55 14.50
CA LEU A 15 3.25 1.33 14.04
C LEU A 15 2.66 1.47 12.63
N GLY A 16 2.48 2.69 12.12
CA GLY A 16 1.91 2.96 10.80
C GLY A 16 2.91 2.84 9.64
N ILE A 17 4.22 2.89 9.92
CA ILE A 17 5.26 3.05 8.89
C ILE A 17 5.35 1.81 7.98
N SER A 18 5.11 0.61 8.52
CA SER A 18 5.18 -0.64 7.75
C SER A 18 3.91 -0.96 6.94
N ALA A 19 2.89 -0.10 6.98
CA ALA A 19 1.63 -0.35 6.28
C ALA A 19 1.75 -0.19 4.76
N GLN A 20 2.62 0.68 4.25
CA GLN A 20 2.71 1.00 2.82
C GLN A 20 4.04 0.50 2.21
N SER A 21 4.31 -0.80 2.29
CA SER A 21 5.56 -1.37 1.73
C SER A 21 5.71 -1.18 0.22
N TRP A 22 4.63 -0.87 -0.50
CA TRP A 22 4.60 -0.54 -1.92
C TRP A 22 4.95 0.93 -2.23
N LEU A 23 4.88 1.83 -1.26
CA LEU A 23 5.10 3.27 -1.47
C LEU A 23 6.48 3.59 -2.04
N PRO A 24 7.59 2.98 -1.57
CA PRO A 24 8.91 3.24 -2.15
C PRO A 24 8.98 2.91 -3.64
N LYS A 25 8.22 1.91 -4.12
CA LYS A 25 8.17 1.56 -5.54
C LYS A 25 7.41 2.59 -6.38
N VAL A 26 6.37 3.19 -5.81
CA VAL A 26 5.67 4.30 -6.44
C VAL A 26 6.54 5.57 -6.46
N GLU A 27 7.27 5.85 -5.40
CA GLU A 27 8.22 6.98 -5.34
C GLU A 27 9.40 6.82 -6.30
N GLU A 28 9.89 5.60 -6.49
CA GLU A 28 10.91 5.28 -7.50
C GLU A 28 10.38 5.59 -8.91
N MET A 29 9.16 5.14 -9.23
CA MET A 29 8.52 5.46 -10.51
C MET A 29 8.27 6.96 -10.69
N ALA A 30 7.89 7.68 -9.62
CA ALA A 30 7.68 9.13 -9.66
C ALA A 30 8.96 9.92 -9.96
N LYS A 31 10.14 9.33 -9.76
CA LYS A 31 11.42 9.96 -10.12
C LYS A 31 11.77 9.79 -11.59
N GLU A 32 11.27 8.72 -12.21
CA GLU A 32 11.51 8.40 -13.63
C GLU A 32 10.47 9.03 -14.56
N LYS A 33 9.24 9.21 -14.08
CA LYS A 33 8.14 9.86 -14.81
C LYS A 33 7.86 11.25 -14.25
N GLU A 34 7.67 12.22 -15.14
CA GLU A 34 7.25 13.58 -14.76
C GLU A 34 5.85 13.62 -14.12
N GLU A 35 4.92 12.78 -14.59
CA GLU A 35 3.57 12.66 -14.04
C GLU A 35 3.16 11.18 -13.85
N LEU A 36 2.57 10.88 -12.69
CA LEU A 36 2.00 9.56 -12.40
C LEU A 36 0.49 9.58 -12.61
N THR A 37 0.00 8.60 -13.38
CA THR A 37 -1.44 8.37 -13.53
C THR A 37 -1.97 7.42 -12.46
N PHE A 38 -3.30 7.37 -12.31
CA PHE A 38 -3.94 6.34 -11.46
C PHE A 38 -3.51 4.92 -11.86
N PHE A 39 -3.43 4.66 -13.18
CA PHE A 39 -3.08 3.34 -13.71
C PHE A 39 -1.61 2.99 -13.42
N ASP A 40 -0.70 3.96 -13.44
CA ASP A 40 0.71 3.76 -13.07
C ASP A 40 0.83 3.29 -11.63
N ILE A 41 0.16 4.00 -10.71
CA ILE A 41 0.13 3.65 -9.29
C ILE A 41 -0.53 2.28 -9.10
N GLN A 42 -1.68 2.05 -9.73
CA GLN A 42 -2.42 0.80 -9.63
C GLN A 42 -1.55 -0.40 -10.06
N LYS A 43 -0.92 -0.29 -11.23
CA LYS A 43 -0.05 -1.33 -11.76
C LYS A 43 1.12 -1.59 -10.83
N THR A 44 1.80 -0.54 -10.37
CA THR A 44 2.97 -0.65 -9.49
C THR A 44 2.64 -1.38 -8.18
N VAL A 45 1.52 -1.03 -7.56
CA VAL A 45 1.11 -1.68 -6.30
C VAL A 45 0.69 -3.12 -6.52
N ASN A 46 -0.04 -3.42 -7.60
CA ASN A 46 -0.42 -4.80 -7.94
C ASN A 46 0.81 -5.66 -8.25
N ASP A 47 1.79 -5.11 -8.98
CA ASP A 47 3.04 -5.79 -9.32
C ASP A 47 3.90 -6.04 -8.08
N HIS A 48 3.92 -5.12 -7.12
CA HIS A 48 4.61 -5.30 -5.84
C HIS A 48 4.10 -6.52 -5.06
N TYR A 49 2.80 -6.82 -5.16
CA TYR A 49 2.16 -7.92 -4.44
C TYR A 49 2.04 -9.23 -5.25
N SER A 50 2.11 -9.18 -6.58
CA SER A 50 1.90 -10.35 -7.45
C SER A 50 2.97 -11.45 -7.28
N ALA A 51 4.12 -11.12 -6.70
CA ALA A 51 5.31 -11.97 -6.72
C ALA A 51 5.32 -13.17 -5.75
N LYS A 52 4.31 -13.39 -4.89
CA LYS A 52 4.39 -14.41 -3.83
C LYS A 52 3.05 -15.01 -3.45
N ASN A 53 2.62 -16.11 -4.08
CA ASN A 53 1.41 -16.90 -3.71
C ASN A 53 0.30 -16.05 -3.09
N PHE A 54 0.03 -14.90 -3.71
CA PHE A 54 -0.71 -13.82 -3.10
C PHE A 54 -2.18 -14.06 -3.39
N ASN A 55 -3.00 -14.07 -2.35
CA ASN A 55 -4.43 -14.24 -2.48
C ASN A 55 -5.16 -13.26 -1.57
N ASP A 56 -5.84 -12.29 -2.20
CA ASP A 56 -6.74 -11.31 -1.58
C ASP A 56 -6.22 -10.67 -0.28
N GLY A 57 -4.99 -10.16 -0.31
CA GLY A 57 -4.39 -9.47 0.83
C GLY A 57 -3.71 -10.39 1.83
N TYR A 58 -3.43 -11.63 1.45
CA TYR A 58 -2.64 -12.59 2.22
C TYR A 58 -1.56 -13.20 1.35
N TYR A 59 -0.39 -13.42 1.96
CA TYR A 59 0.63 -14.32 1.42
C TYR A 59 0.46 -15.70 2.02
N LEU A 60 0.60 -16.73 1.19
CA LEU A 60 0.71 -18.11 1.66
C LEU A 60 2.19 -18.44 1.85
N ASN A 61 2.57 -18.79 3.09
CA ASN A 61 3.91 -19.24 3.43
C ASN A 61 4.08 -20.72 3.04
N ASP A 62 5.33 -21.19 2.95
CA ASP A 62 5.65 -22.56 2.56
C ASP A 62 5.12 -23.62 3.55
N ASP A 63 4.87 -23.22 4.80
CA ASP A 63 4.26 -24.04 5.85
C ASP A 63 2.70 -24.10 5.76
N GLY A 64 2.10 -23.44 4.77
CA GLY A 64 0.66 -23.35 4.57
C GLY A 64 -0.04 -22.27 5.41
N THR A 65 0.69 -21.50 6.22
CA THR A 65 0.11 -20.40 7.01
C THR A 65 -0.14 -19.16 6.14
N LYS A 66 -1.17 -18.37 6.51
CA LYS A 66 -1.51 -17.12 5.83
C LYS A 66 -1.00 -15.92 6.60
N THR A 67 -0.15 -15.11 5.98
CA THR A 67 0.30 -13.83 6.54
C THR A 67 -0.45 -12.68 5.89
N LYS A 68 -1.14 -11.87 6.69
CA LYS A 68 -1.86 -10.69 6.18
C LYS A 68 -0.87 -9.68 5.63
N VAL A 69 -1.17 -9.17 4.44
CA VAL A 69 -0.42 -8.08 3.80
C VAL A 69 -0.86 -6.74 4.40
N PRO A 70 0.03 -6.01 5.08
CA PRO A 70 -0.27 -4.67 5.57
C PRO A 70 -0.58 -3.72 4.40
N GLY A 71 -1.50 -2.78 4.61
CA GLY A 71 -1.87 -1.75 3.63
C GLY A 71 -2.68 -2.18 2.41
N TRP A 72 -2.66 -3.45 2.00
CA TRP A 72 -3.39 -3.90 0.80
C TRP A 72 -4.87 -3.51 0.81
N LYS A 73 -5.58 -3.79 1.91
CA LYS A 73 -7.01 -3.43 2.02
C LYS A 73 -7.26 -1.92 2.00
N GLN A 74 -6.32 -1.11 2.49
CA GLN A 74 -6.42 0.35 2.42
C GLN A 74 -6.22 0.82 0.97
N PHE A 75 -5.22 0.26 0.28
CA PHE A 75 -5.01 0.52 -1.14
C PHE A 75 -6.22 0.13 -1.99
N LYS A 76 -6.83 -1.06 -1.80
CA LYS A 76 -8.03 -1.44 -2.55
C LYS A 76 -9.23 -0.55 -2.30
N ARG A 77 -9.37 0.03 -1.10
CA ARG A 77 -10.40 1.04 -0.83
C ARG A 77 -10.13 2.33 -1.59
N TRP A 78 -8.88 2.79 -1.59
CA TRP A 78 -8.45 3.94 -2.38
C TRP A 78 -8.67 3.69 -3.88
N GLU A 79 -8.28 2.53 -4.38
CA GLU A 79 -8.43 2.15 -5.78
C GLU A 79 -9.90 2.14 -6.20
N CYS A 80 -10.77 1.51 -5.42
CA CYS A 80 -12.22 1.51 -5.68
C CYS A 80 -12.80 2.94 -5.71
N TYR A 81 -12.35 3.80 -4.80
CA TYR A 81 -12.78 5.19 -4.75
C TYR A 81 -12.39 5.97 -6.02
N TRP A 82 -11.16 5.78 -6.51
CA TRP A 82 -10.64 6.51 -7.67
C TRP A 82 -11.07 5.92 -9.02
N ASN A 83 -11.37 4.63 -9.09
CA ASN A 83 -11.76 3.96 -10.33
C ASN A 83 -12.98 4.60 -11.02
N SER A 84 -13.89 5.21 -10.26
CA SER A 84 -15.05 5.94 -10.83
C SER A 84 -14.82 7.44 -11.07
N ARG A 85 -13.62 7.94 -10.76
CA ARG A 85 -13.29 9.37 -10.70
C ARG A 85 -12.16 9.78 -11.62
N VAL A 86 -11.40 8.80 -12.07
CA VAL A 86 -10.34 8.95 -13.06
C VAL A 86 -10.93 8.92 -14.46
N ASN A 87 -10.35 9.71 -15.36
CA ASN A 87 -10.65 9.59 -16.77
C ASN A 87 -10.00 8.31 -17.30
N ILE A 88 -10.81 7.38 -17.81
CA ILE A 88 -10.34 6.06 -18.26
C ILE A 88 -9.32 6.16 -19.41
N GLN A 89 -9.36 7.22 -20.22
CA GLN A 89 -8.45 7.39 -21.35
C GLN A 89 -7.08 7.96 -20.95
N THR A 90 -7.03 8.83 -19.93
CA THR A 90 -5.80 9.54 -19.55
C THR A 90 -5.21 9.07 -18.23
N GLY A 91 -5.99 8.36 -17.42
CA GLY A 91 -5.63 7.97 -16.06
C GLY A 91 -5.72 9.11 -15.06
#